data_AF-A0A150TBF0-F1
#
_entry.id   AF-A0A150TBF0-F1
#
_cell.length_a   1.000
_cell.length_b   1.000
_cell.length_c   1.000
_cell.angle_alpha   90.00
_cell.angle_beta   90.00
_cell.angle_gamma   90.00
#
_symmetry.space_group_name_H-M   'P 1'
#
loop_
_entity.id
_entity.type
_entity.pdbx_description
1 polymer ?
#
loop_
_entity_poly.entity_id
_entity_poly.type
_entity_poly.pdbx_seq_one_letter_code
_entity_poly.pdbx_strand_id
1 'polypeptide(L)'
;MALATLPGDLSDCAAFVTLEPCSFFGRTPSCAKALIARRVGAVFVAVIDSHPRNLGRGIALLRAAGVAVEVGTLADDVASFIDGYLIR
;
A
#
# COMPACT_ATOMS: atom_id res chain seq x y z
N MET A 1 -11.93 6.24 -2.02
CA MET A 1 -10.62 5.57 -2.23
C MET A 1 -9.98 6.21 -3.46
N ALA A 2 -8.72 6.66 -3.38
CA ALA A 2 -8.06 7.43 -4.44
C ALA A 2 -8.07 6.73 -5.81
N LEU A 3 -7.97 5.39 -5.84
CA LEU A 3 -8.09 4.64 -7.10
C LEU A 3 -9.44 4.91 -7.80
N ALA A 4 -10.56 4.92 -7.09
CA ALA A 4 -11.88 4.99 -7.71
C ALA A 4 -12.14 6.28 -8.52
N THR A 5 -11.36 7.34 -8.29
CA THR A 5 -11.52 8.63 -8.98
C THR A 5 -10.67 8.72 -10.25
N LEU A 6 -9.74 7.80 -10.47
CA LEU A 6 -8.86 7.80 -11.65
C LEU A 6 -9.41 6.84 -12.70
N PRO A 7 -9.52 7.23 -13.98
CA PRO A 7 -9.82 6.31 -15.07
C PRO A 7 -8.56 5.54 -15.52
N GLY A 8 -8.75 4.44 -16.25
CA GLY A 8 -7.69 3.79 -17.02
C GLY A 8 -6.60 3.03 -16.27
N ASP A 9 -5.60 2.60 -17.04
CA ASP A 9 -4.34 2.00 -16.61
C ASP A 9 -3.45 3.05 -15.92
N LEU A 10 -2.72 2.64 -14.87
CA LEU A 10 -1.92 3.54 -14.02
C LEU A 10 -0.41 3.23 -14.07
N SER A 11 0.08 2.60 -15.14
CA SER A 11 1.50 2.22 -15.28
C SER A 11 2.47 3.40 -15.26
N ASP A 12 2.04 4.58 -15.69
CA ASP A 12 2.83 5.81 -15.61
C ASP A 12 2.62 6.61 -14.30
N CYS A 13 1.91 6.02 -13.32
CA CYS A 13 1.59 6.67 -12.06
C CYS A 13 2.32 6.04 -10.86
N ALA A 14 2.60 6.86 -9.86
CA ALA A 14 3.08 6.45 -8.55
C ALA A 14 2.00 6.66 -7.48
N ALA A 15 1.80 5.67 -6.61
CA ALA A 15 0.92 5.77 -5.45
C ALA A 15 1.73 5.98 -4.18
N PHE A 16 1.42 7.04 -3.42
CA PHE A 16 1.98 7.30 -2.10
C PHE A 16 0.95 6.89 -1.05
N VAL A 17 1.34 6.01 -0.13
CA VAL A 17 0.47 5.49 0.92
C VAL A 17 1.15 5.60 2.27
N THR A 18 0.41 6.09 3.26
CA THR A 18 0.91 6.27 4.63
C THR A 18 1.10 4.94 5.35
N LEU A 19 0.23 3.97 5.11
CA LEU A 19 0.31 2.63 5.68
C LEU A 19 0.32 1.59 4.55
N GLU A 20 0.98 0.46 4.79
CA GLU A 20 1.03 -0.68 3.88
C GLU A 20 -0.37 -1.05 3.32
N PRO A 21 -0.54 -1.17 1.99
CA PRO A 21 -1.78 -1.63 1.39
C PRO A 21 -2.16 -3.04 1.86
N CYS A 22 -3.40 -3.25 2.31
CA CYS A 22 -3.83 -4.55 2.81
C CYS A 22 -3.74 -5.67 1.75
N SER A 23 -3.25 -6.84 2.16
CA SER A 23 -3.02 -8.03 1.32
C SER A 23 -4.22 -8.98 1.23
N PHE A 24 -5.15 -8.89 2.17
CA PHE A 24 -6.24 -9.85 2.32
C PHE A 24 -7.60 -9.26 1.94
N PHE A 25 -8.53 -10.15 1.59
CA PHE A 25 -9.94 -9.79 1.45
C PHE A 25 -10.59 -9.80 2.83
N GLY A 26 -11.10 -8.64 3.27
CA GLY A 26 -11.82 -8.48 4.52
C GLY A 26 -13.30 -8.19 4.25
N ARG A 27 -13.80 -7.08 4.81
CA ARG A 27 -15.10 -6.52 4.41
C ARG A 27 -15.04 -5.88 3.02
N THR A 28 -13.87 -5.40 2.63
CA THR A 28 -13.57 -4.84 1.32
C THR A 28 -12.45 -5.62 0.62
N PRO A 29 -12.34 -5.53 -0.71
CA PRO A 29 -11.24 -6.12 -1.47
C PRO A 29 -9.87 -5.58 -1.04
N SER A 30 -8.83 -6.38 -1.28
CA SER A 30 -7.43 -6.01 -1.00
C SER A 30 -6.98 -4.80 -1.81
N CYS A 31 -6.44 -3.79 -1.12
CA CYS A 31 -5.83 -2.62 -1.76
C CYS A 31 -4.61 -3.00 -2.60
N ALA A 32 -3.76 -3.92 -2.12
CA ALA A 32 -2.61 -4.40 -2.89
C ALA A 32 -3.05 -5.03 -4.23
N LYS A 33 -4.08 -5.89 -4.20
CA LYS A 33 -4.65 -6.48 -5.44
C LYS A 33 -5.27 -5.44 -6.35
N ALA A 34 -5.93 -4.42 -5.80
CA ALA A 34 -6.50 -3.33 -6.59
C ALA A 34 -5.41 -2.51 -7.32
N LEU A 35 -4.30 -2.21 -6.65
CA LEU A 35 -3.15 -1.54 -7.28
C LEU A 35 -2.54 -2.37 -8.41
N ILE A 36 -2.37 -3.68 -8.19
CA ILE A 36 -1.88 -4.62 -9.20
C ILE A 36 -2.83 -4.69 -10.41
N ALA A 37 -4.13 -4.83 -10.16
CA ALA A 37 -5.13 -4.91 -11.23
C ALA A 37 -5.16 -3.65 -12.11
N ARG A 38 -4.83 -2.50 -11.53
CA ARG A 38 -4.71 -1.22 -12.23
C ARG A 38 -3.33 -0.93 -12.80
N ARG A 39 -2.39 -1.85 -12.62
CA ARG A 39 -1.03 -1.81 -13.17
C ARG A 39 -0.27 -0.55 -12.73
N VAL A 40 -0.42 -0.11 -11.48
CA VAL A 40 0.36 1.02 -10.94
C VAL A 40 1.86 0.79 -11.15
N GLY A 41 2.57 1.80 -11.64
CA GLY A 41 4.01 1.70 -11.93
C GLY A 41 4.87 1.60 -10.67
N ALA A 42 4.58 2.45 -9.67
CA ALA A 42 5.33 2.48 -8.41
C ALA A 42 4.43 2.72 -7.19
N VAL A 43 4.83 2.18 -6.04
CA VAL A 43 4.18 2.42 -4.75
C VAL A 43 5.23 2.80 -3.71
N PHE A 44 5.03 3.96 -3.09
CA PHE A 44 5.83 4.46 -1.97
C PHE A 44 5.04 4.27 -0.68
N VAL A 45 5.57 3.45 0.23
CA VAL A 45 4.93 3.10 1.49
C VAL A 45 5.70 3.77 2.63
N ALA A 46 5.03 4.58 3.45
CA ALA A 46 5.69 5.20 4.59
C ALA A 46 5.94 4.19 5.73
N VAL A 47 4.87 3.54 6.22
CA VAL A 47 4.94 2.63 7.38
C VAL A 47 4.44 1.23 7.00
N ILE A 48 5.17 0.20 7.43
CA ILE A 48 4.75 -1.21 7.32
C ILE A 48 3.65 -1.48 8.36
N ASP A 49 2.57 -2.14 7.95
CA ASP A 49 1.46 -2.44 8.85
C ASP A 49 1.87 -3.53 9.85
N SER A 50 1.88 -3.20 11.14
CA SER A 50 2.24 -4.13 12.22
C SER A 50 1.19 -5.21 12.48
N HIS A 51 0.01 -5.12 11.88
CA HIS A 51 -1.05 -6.11 12.06
C HIS A 51 -0.60 -7.50 11.54
N PRO A 52 -0.66 -8.60 12.34
CA PRO A 52 -0.17 -9.94 11.96
C PRO A 52 -0.71 -10.52 10.65
N ARG A 53 -1.94 -10.16 10.30
CA ARG A 53 -2.58 -10.51 9.03
C ARG A 53 -1.95 -9.85 7.80
N ASN A 54 -1.34 -8.67 7.95
CA ASN A 54 -0.75 -7.90 6.86
C ASN A 54 0.78 -7.96 6.90
N LEU A 55 1.46 -7.31 7.85
CA LEU A 55 2.87 -7.51 8.20
C LEU A 55 3.81 -7.78 7.01
N GLY A 56 3.84 -6.85 6.05
CA GLY A 56 4.68 -6.90 4.85
C GLY A 56 4.14 -7.72 3.67
N ARG A 57 3.03 -8.45 3.84
CA ARG A 57 2.44 -9.29 2.79
C ARG A 57 1.88 -8.48 1.63
N GLY A 58 1.38 -7.27 1.88
CA GLY A 58 0.88 -6.36 0.83
C GLY A 58 2.01 -5.89 -0.07
N ILE A 59 3.13 -5.49 0.54
CA ILE A 59 4.38 -5.16 -0.16
C ILE A 59 4.90 -6.36 -0.96
N ALA A 60 4.89 -7.56 -0.37
CA ALA A 60 5.33 -8.77 -1.05
C ALA A 60 4.47 -9.08 -2.29
N LEU A 61 3.14 -8.93 -2.21
CA LEU A 61 2.24 -9.10 -3.35
C LEU A 61 2.54 -8.11 -4.48
N LEU A 62 2.75 -6.83 -4.15
CA LEU A 62 3.07 -5.79 -5.13
C LEU A 62 4.39 -6.10 -5.86
N ARG A 63 5.44 -6.44 -5.10
CA ARG A 63 6.76 -6.79 -5.66
C ARG A 63 6.68 -8.05 -6.52
N ALA A 64 5.94 -9.07 -6.09
CA ALA A 64 5.75 -10.30 -6.87
C ALA A 64 5.01 -10.05 -8.20
N ALA A 65 4.17 -9.01 -8.27
CA ALA A 65 3.50 -8.59 -9.49
C ALA A 65 4.33 -7.64 -10.39
N GLY A 66 5.59 -7.35 -10.01
CA GLY A 66 6.49 -6.48 -10.78
C GLY A 66 6.30 -4.98 -10.54
N VAL A 67 5.51 -4.59 -9.54
CA VAL A 67 5.36 -3.17 -9.15
C VAL A 67 6.61 -2.71 -8.41
N ALA A 68 7.16 -1.53 -8.75
CA ALA A 68 8.26 -0.95 -8.01
C ALA A 68 7.78 -0.48 -6.62
N VAL A 69 8.41 -0.94 -5.53
CA VAL A 69 7.98 -0.58 -4.17
C VAL A 69 9.14 -0.08 -3.32
N GLU A 70 9.04 1.18 -2.92
CA GLU A 70 9.90 1.82 -1.92
C GLU A 70 9.18 1.86 -0.56
N VAL A 71 9.92 1.62 0.51
CA VAL A 71 9.40 1.61 1.88
C VAL A 71 10.23 2.55 2.74
N GLY A 72 9.57 3.35 3.56
CA GLY A 72 10.21 4.29 4.49
C GLY A 72 10.04 5.77 4.12
N THR A 73 9.31 6.08 3.05
CA THR A 73 9.11 7.47 2.60
C THR A 73 8.36 8.28 3.65
N LEU A 74 9.03 9.25 4.30
CA LEU A 74 8.48 10.04 5.43
C LEU A 74 7.98 9.17 6.60
N ALA A 75 8.66 8.04 6.86
CA ALA A 75 8.22 7.09 7.89
C ALA A 75 8.05 7.71 9.28
N ASP A 76 8.98 8.57 9.71
CA ASP A 76 8.95 9.16 11.06
C ASP A 76 7.74 10.10 11.24
N ASP A 77 7.50 10.99 10.27
CA ASP A 77 6.36 11.91 10.28
C ASP A 77 5.03 11.14 10.26
N VAL A 78 4.94 10.12 9.40
CA VAL A 78 3.72 9.32 9.27
C VAL A 78 3.49 8.45 10.50
N ALA A 79 4.53 7.80 11.04
CA ALA A 79 4.43 7.00 12.26
C ALA A 79 3.96 7.85 13.43
N SER A 80 4.50 9.06 13.59
CA SER A 80 4.02 10.00 14.61
C SER A 80 2.56 10.40 14.38
N PHE A 81 2.12 10.58 13.14
CA PHE A 81 0.73 10.94 12.82
C PHE A 81 -0.27 9.80 13.10
N ILE A 82 0.11 8.55 12.84
CA ILE A 82 -0.78 7.38 12.97
C ILE A 82 -0.52 6.51 14.21
N ASP A 83 0.35 6.93 15.14
CA ASP A 83 0.83 6.12 16.28
C ASP A 83 -0.32 5.45 17.06
N GLY A 84 -1.40 6.18 17.32
CA GLY A 84 -2.57 5.68 18.06
C GLY A 84 -3.34 4.53 17.38
N TYR A 85 -3.06 4.24 16.10
CA TYR A 85 -3.69 3.16 15.34
C TYR A 85 -2.75 1.97 15.11
N LEU A 86 -1.46 2.12 15.38
CA LEU A 86 -0.49 1.05 15.19
C LEU A 86 -0.61 0.03 16.31
N ILE A 87 -0.63 -1.25 15.94
CA ILE A 87 -0.59 -2.34 16.91
C ILE A 87 0.84 -2.44 17.43
N ARG A 88 1.00 -2.40 18.76
CA ARG A 88 2.27 -2.60 19.47
C ARG A 88 2.33 -4.02 20.04
#